data_AF-A0A966SI00-F1
#
_entry.id   AF-A0A966SI00-F1
#
_cell.length_a   1.000
_cell.length_b   1.000
_cell.length_c   1.000
_cell.angle_alpha   90.00
_cell.angle_beta   90.00
_cell.angle_gamma   90.00
#
_symmetry.space_group_name_H-M   'P 1'
#
loop_
_entity.id
_entity.type
_entity.pdbx_description
1 polymer ?
#
loop_
_entity_poly.entity_id
_entity_poly.type
_entity_poly.pdbx_seq_one_letter_code
_entity_poly.pdbx_strand_id
1 'polypeptide(L)'
;MRPEWLEAGRLWTLIGFGFGGILIALDEMLKGFSLRAFSAATFGLLLGALVAAMFDHSGVFLWMDKDDEVTRGLLRMGLFIAFGYIGMIMAMRSNKEDFSLIIPYVRFTRENRPDNLLMLDTSVIIDGRIADLIDARRRVR
;
A
#
# COMPACT_ATOMS: atom_id res chain seq x y z
N MET A 1 33.46 -39.12 -19.41
CA MET A 1 32.32 -38.20 -19.28
C MET A 1 32.34 -37.25 -20.46
N ARG A 2 31.24 -37.11 -21.22
CA ARG A 2 31.22 -36.26 -22.42
C ARG A 2 31.15 -34.77 -22.04
N PRO A 3 31.92 -33.87 -22.68
CA PRO A 3 32.06 -32.46 -22.28
C PRO A 3 30.77 -31.63 -22.45
N GLU A 4 29.81 -32.10 -23.26
CA GLU A 4 28.50 -31.48 -23.47
C GLU A 4 27.62 -31.39 -22.20
N TRP A 5 27.83 -32.28 -21.21
CA TRP A 5 27.11 -32.22 -19.93
C TRP A 5 27.63 -31.12 -18.99
N LEU A 6 28.88 -30.67 -19.16
CA LEU A 6 29.49 -29.63 -18.33
C LEU A 6 29.04 -28.22 -18.74
N GLU A 7 28.86 -27.98 -20.05
CA GLU A 7 28.34 -26.69 -20.53
C GLU A 7 26.87 -26.50 -20.18
N ALA A 8 26.06 -27.56 -20.30
CA ALA A 8 24.68 -27.56 -19.82
C ALA A 8 24.61 -27.23 -18.32
N GLY A 9 25.43 -27.88 -17.50
CA GLY A 9 25.48 -27.61 -16.06
C GLY A 9 25.79 -26.15 -15.70
N ARG A 10 26.74 -25.53 -16.41
CA ARG A 10 27.09 -24.11 -16.21
C ARG A 10 25.92 -23.16 -16.53
N LEU A 11 25.19 -23.45 -17.61
CA LEU A 11 23.99 -22.68 -18.00
C LEU A 11 22.88 -22.79 -16.95
N TRP A 12 22.58 -24.00 -16.48
CA TRP A 12 21.58 -24.22 -15.43
C TRP A 12 21.94 -23.50 -14.12
N THR A 13 23.23 -23.48 -13.77
CA THR A 13 23.71 -22.78 -12.58
C THR A 13 23.52 -21.26 -12.70
N LEU A 14 23.83 -20.67 -13.86
CA LEU A 14 23.63 -19.24 -14.11
C LEU A 14 22.14 -18.85 -14.08
N ILE A 15 21.28 -19.66 -14.71
CA ILE A 15 19.83 -19.44 -14.71
C ILE A 15 19.26 -19.53 -13.29
N GLY A 16 19.68 -20.54 -12.52
CA GLY A 16 19.25 -20.71 -11.13
C GLY A 16 19.68 -19.55 -10.23
N PHE A 17 20.91 -19.06 -10.40
CA PHE A 17 21.40 -17.89 -9.67
C PHE A 17 20.64 -16.62 -10.04
N GLY A 18 20.39 -16.39 -11.33
CA GLY A 18 19.59 -15.26 -11.79
C GLY A 18 18.15 -15.30 -11.27
N PHE A 19 17.52 -16.47 -11.33
CA PHE A 19 16.17 -16.68 -10.81
C PHE A 19 16.09 -16.48 -9.29
N GLY A 20 17.06 -17.01 -8.54
CA GLY A 20 17.17 -16.79 -7.10
C GLY A 20 17.35 -15.31 -6.75
N GLY A 21 18.18 -14.59 -7.50
CA GLY A 21 18.35 -13.15 -7.34
C GLY A 21 17.06 -12.36 -7.60
N ILE A 22 16.30 -12.71 -8.64
CA ILE A 22 15.00 -12.10 -8.93
C ILE A 22 14.00 -12.36 -7.81
N LEU A 23 13.96 -13.59 -7.25
CA LEU A 23 13.08 -13.92 -6.14
C LEU A 23 13.40 -13.11 -4.87
N ILE A 24 14.69 -12.93 -4.55
CA ILE A 24 15.09 -12.11 -3.40
C ILE A 24 14.73 -10.65 -3.63
N ALA A 25 14.94 -10.13 -4.84
CA ALA A 25 14.54 -8.77 -5.18
C ALA A 25 13.01 -8.58 -5.06
N LEU A 26 12.22 -9.54 -5.53
CA LEU A 26 10.77 -9.54 -5.39
C LEU A 26 10.33 -9.57 -3.93
N ASP A 27 10.92 -10.43 -3.10
CA ASP A 27 10.60 -10.51 -1.67
C ASP A 27 10.89 -9.17 -0.96
N GLU A 28 12.03 -8.55 -1.27
CA GLU A 28 12.39 -7.25 -0.69
C GLU A 28 11.45 -6.12 -1.16
N MET A 29 11.04 -6.13 -2.43
CA MET A 29 10.05 -5.19 -2.95
C MET A 29 8.66 -5.39 -2.33
N LEU A 30 8.31 -6.63 -1.97
CA LEU A 30 7.00 -6.99 -1.40
C LEU A 30 6.90 -6.79 0.11
N LYS A 31 8.01 -6.79 0.87
CA LYS A 31 8.03 -6.57 2.34
C LYS A 31 7.35 -5.28 2.78
N GLY A 32 7.39 -4.23 1.94
CA GLY A 32 6.74 -2.94 2.21
C GLY A 32 5.30 -2.83 1.68
N PHE A 33 4.82 -3.84 0.94
CA PHE A 33 3.57 -3.76 0.20
C PHE A 33 2.38 -4.13 1.10
N SER A 34 1.76 -3.13 1.72
CA SER A 34 0.53 -3.36 2.48
C SER A 34 -0.61 -3.77 1.54
N LEU A 35 -1.48 -4.70 1.97
CA LEU A 35 -2.72 -5.06 1.26
C LEU A 35 -3.59 -3.83 0.93
N ARG A 36 -3.48 -2.77 1.74
CA ARG A 36 -4.15 -1.48 1.52
C ARG A 36 -3.59 -0.73 0.31
N ALA A 37 -2.27 -0.70 0.16
CA ALA A 37 -1.62 -0.12 -1.00
C ALA A 37 -1.97 -0.89 -2.29
N PHE A 38 -2.08 -2.22 -2.20
CA PHE A 38 -2.57 -3.05 -3.31
C PHE A 38 -4.00 -2.70 -3.70
N SER A 39 -4.93 -2.68 -2.73
CA SER A 39 -6.32 -2.31 -3.02
C SER A 39 -6.42 -0.90 -3.60
N ALA A 40 -5.70 0.07 -3.04
CA ALA A 40 -5.69 1.44 -3.53
C ALA A 40 -5.14 1.51 -4.97
N ALA A 41 -4.02 0.83 -5.26
CA ALA A 41 -3.45 0.77 -6.60
C ALA A 41 -4.44 0.15 -7.61
N THR A 42 -5.11 -0.94 -7.25
CA THR A 42 -6.12 -1.57 -8.14
C THR A 42 -7.33 -0.67 -8.38
N PHE A 43 -7.85 0.01 -7.35
CA PHE A 43 -8.94 0.97 -7.49
C PHE A 43 -8.53 2.18 -8.34
N GLY A 44 -7.32 2.72 -8.12
CA GLY A 44 -6.78 3.83 -8.89
C GLY A 44 -6.58 3.48 -10.37
N LEU A 45 -6.05 2.29 -10.65
CA LEU A 45 -5.89 1.79 -12.01
C LEU A 45 -7.25 1.57 -12.69
N LEU A 46 -8.24 1.02 -11.97
CA LEU A 46 -9.60 0.85 -12.49
C LEU A 46 -10.26 2.20 -12.80
N LEU A 47 -10.16 3.17 -11.90
CA LEU A 47 -10.71 4.50 -12.09
C LEU A 47 -10.01 5.24 -13.24
N GLY A 48 -8.68 5.16 -13.33
CA GLY A 48 -7.92 5.72 -14.44
C GLY A 48 -8.28 5.08 -15.79
N ALA A 49 -8.45 3.76 -15.83
CA ALA A 49 -8.90 3.05 -17.02
C ALA A 49 -10.34 3.42 -17.41
N LEU A 50 -11.24 3.61 -16.44
CA LEU A 50 -12.61 4.06 -16.69
C LEU A 50 -12.62 5.45 -17.32
N VAL A 51 -11.84 6.40 -16.79
CA VAL A 51 -11.73 7.75 -17.34
C VAL A 51 -11.13 7.71 -18.75
N ALA A 52 -10.09 6.90 -18.97
CA ALA A 52 -9.52 6.73 -20.30
C ALA A 52 -10.54 6.14 -21.30
N ALA A 53 -11.34 5.16 -20.89
CA ALA A 53 -12.41 4.59 -21.71
C ALA A 53 -13.54 5.60 -22.00
N MET A 54 -13.92 6.43 -21.04
CA MET A 54 -14.88 7.51 -21.24
C MET A 54 -14.37 8.53 -22.26
N PHE A 55 -13.07 8.86 -22.21
CA PHE A 55 -12.44 9.81 -23.12
C PHE A 55 -12.29 9.25 -24.54
N ASP A 56 -12.02 7.95 -24.66
CA ASP A 56 -12.02 7.21 -25.94
C ASP A 56 -13.42 7.20 -26.57
N HIS A 57 -14.48 7.07 -25.75
CA HIS A 57 -15.86 7.03 -26.22
C HIS A 57 -16.50 8.42 -26.44
N SER A 58 -15.98 9.48 -25.81
CA SER A 58 -16.57 10.83 -25.87
C SER A 58 -16.40 11.54 -27.23
N GLY A 59 -15.75 10.91 -28.20
CA GLY A 59 -15.61 11.46 -29.54
C GLY A 59 -14.60 12.61 -29.63
N VAL A 60 -13.66 12.73 -28.67
CA VAL A 60 -12.56 13.72 -28.77
C VAL A 60 -11.73 13.52 -30.04
N PHE A 61 -11.70 12.30 -30.58
CA PHE A 61 -11.05 11.97 -31.85
C PHE A 61 -11.90 12.23 -33.09
N LEU A 62 -13.07 12.89 -32.98
CA LEU A 62 -13.90 13.25 -34.14
C LEU A 62 -13.17 14.15 -35.17
N TRP A 63 -12.10 14.83 -34.75
CA TRP A 63 -11.27 15.74 -35.54
C TRP A 63 -10.07 15.03 -36.18
N MET A 64 -9.85 13.75 -35.84
CA MET A 64 -8.75 12.94 -36.34
C MET A 64 -9.28 12.03 -37.45
N ASP A 65 -8.62 12.07 -38.60
CA ASP A 65 -9.04 11.36 -39.80
C ASP A 65 -9.13 9.84 -39.53
N LYS A 66 -10.17 9.18 -40.07
CA LYS A 66 -10.47 7.78 -39.71
C LYS A 66 -9.38 6.79 -40.14
N ASP A 67 -8.58 7.19 -41.13
CA ASP A 67 -7.57 6.37 -41.80
C ASP A 67 -6.27 6.22 -41.01
N ASP A 68 -6.04 7.03 -39.97
CA ASP A 68 -4.85 6.92 -39.13
C ASP A 68 -5.09 6.05 -37.88
N GLU A 69 -5.32 4.76 -38.13
CA GLU A 69 -5.51 3.75 -37.09
C GLU A 69 -4.33 3.65 -36.13
N VAL A 70 -3.11 3.87 -36.63
CA VAL A 70 -1.87 3.78 -35.85
C VAL A 70 -1.78 4.94 -34.87
N THR A 71 -2.02 6.18 -35.32
CA THR A 71 -2.01 7.35 -34.44
C THR A 71 -3.10 7.28 -33.38
N ARG A 72 -4.31 6.83 -33.75
CA ARG A 72 -5.40 6.59 -32.79
C ARG A 72 -5.03 5.53 -31.75
N GLY A 73 -4.41 4.42 -32.17
CA GLY A 73 -3.96 3.36 -31.26
C GLY A 73 -2.90 3.82 -30.27
N LEU A 74 -1.89 4.57 -30.75
CA LEU A 74 -0.84 5.15 -29.91
C LEU A 74 -1.40 6.15 -28.90
N LEU A 75 -2.32 7.02 -29.34
CA LEU A 75 -2.94 8.02 -28.49
C LEU A 75 -3.82 7.39 -27.41
N ARG A 76 -4.61 6.37 -27.76
CA ARG A 76 -5.38 5.56 -26.82
C ARG A 76 -4.48 4.88 -25.80
N MET A 77 -3.41 4.23 -26.25
CA MET A 77 -2.43 3.58 -25.36
C MET A 77 -1.79 4.60 -24.40
N GLY A 78 -1.38 5.76 -24.92
CA GLY A 78 -0.85 6.87 -24.11
C GLY A 78 -1.85 7.35 -23.07
N LEU A 79 -3.13 7.48 -23.44
CA LEU A 79 -4.20 7.89 -22.53
C LEU A 79 -4.40 6.88 -21.39
N PHE A 80 -4.46 5.58 -21.72
CA PHE A 80 -4.60 4.52 -20.73
C PHE A 80 -3.43 4.49 -19.74
N ILE A 81 -2.19 4.65 -20.24
CA ILE A 81 -1.00 4.70 -19.39
C ILE A 81 -1.02 5.95 -18.51
N ALA A 82 -1.30 7.13 -19.07
CA ALA A 82 -1.31 8.39 -18.34
C ALA A 82 -2.39 8.42 -17.25
N PHE A 83 -3.65 8.15 -17.60
CA PHE A 83 -4.75 8.15 -16.64
C PHE A 83 -4.65 6.98 -15.66
N GLY A 84 -4.20 5.80 -16.10
CA GLY A 84 -3.95 4.66 -15.22
C GLY A 84 -2.88 4.97 -14.16
N TYR A 85 -1.78 5.61 -14.55
CA TYR A 85 -0.71 6.02 -13.64
C TYR A 85 -1.17 7.12 -12.68
N ILE A 86 -1.83 8.16 -13.18
CA ILE A 86 -2.38 9.25 -12.36
C ILE A 86 -3.40 8.69 -11.36
N GLY A 87 -4.31 7.83 -11.82
CA GLY A 87 -5.31 7.18 -10.97
C GLY A 87 -4.66 6.32 -9.89
N MET A 88 -3.65 5.50 -10.25
CA MET A 88 -2.89 4.68 -9.32
C MET A 88 -2.17 5.54 -8.27
N ILE A 89 -1.45 6.58 -8.68
CA ILE A 89 -0.77 7.50 -7.75
C ILE A 89 -1.76 8.23 -6.86
N MET A 90 -2.88 8.71 -7.42
CA MET A 90 -3.88 9.42 -6.65
C MET A 90 -4.49 8.50 -5.58
N ALA A 91 -4.81 7.25 -5.93
CA ALA A 91 -5.34 6.29 -4.98
C ALA A 91 -4.31 5.85 -3.93
N MET A 92 -3.05 5.62 -4.33
CA MET A 92 -1.97 5.26 -3.40
C MET A 92 -1.56 6.41 -2.48
N ARG A 93 -1.56 7.66 -2.98
CA ARG A 93 -1.25 8.87 -2.21
C ARG A 93 -2.43 9.34 -1.37
N SER A 94 -3.65 8.92 -1.71
CA SER A 94 -4.84 9.08 -0.86
C SER A 94 -4.75 8.09 0.31
N ASN A 95 -3.88 8.34 1.30
CA ASN A 95 -4.08 7.75 2.62
C ASN A 95 -3.34 8.47 3.76
N LYS A 96 -4.12 9.32 4.46
CA LYS A 96 -4.15 9.37 5.93
C LYS A 96 -5.45 10.02 6.45
N GLU A 97 -6.11 10.87 5.64
CA GLU A 97 -7.19 11.74 6.13
C GLU A 97 -8.61 11.31 5.68
N ASP A 98 -8.77 10.68 4.50
CA ASP A 98 -10.12 10.35 3.97
C ASP A 98 -10.60 8.90 4.19
N PHE A 99 -9.72 7.98 4.59
CA PHE A 99 -10.09 6.57 4.83
C PHE A 99 -10.75 6.32 6.20
N SER A 100 -11.05 7.38 6.96
CA SER A 100 -12.00 7.27 8.07
C SER A 100 -13.46 7.20 7.58
N LEU A 101 -13.75 7.52 6.30
CA LEU A 101 -15.13 7.68 5.84
C LEU A 101 -15.75 6.40 5.22
N ILE A 102 -14.95 5.46 4.70
CA ILE A 102 -15.47 4.29 3.94
C ILE A 102 -15.29 2.94 4.66
N ILE A 103 -14.39 2.85 5.63
CA ILE A 103 -14.31 1.69 6.53
C ILE A 103 -14.19 2.26 7.93
N PRO A 104 -15.19 2.12 8.82
CA PRO A 104 -14.98 2.36 10.24
C PRO A 104 -14.01 1.26 10.69
N TYR A 105 -12.71 1.54 10.56
CA TYR A 105 -11.68 0.65 11.03
C TYR A 105 -11.70 0.76 12.54
N VAL A 106 -12.57 -0.05 13.15
CA VAL A 106 -12.59 -0.27 14.59
C VAL A 106 -11.23 -0.87 14.92
N ARG A 107 -10.24 -0.01 15.18
CA ARG A 107 -9.02 -0.42 15.84
C ARG A 107 -9.48 -0.93 17.19
N PHE A 108 -9.56 -2.24 17.32
CA PHE A 108 -9.30 -2.85 18.61
C PHE A 108 -7.82 -2.59 18.91
N THR A 109 -7.52 -1.37 19.37
CA THR A 109 -6.38 -1.18 20.25
C THR A 109 -6.62 -2.16 21.37
N ARG A 110 -5.78 -3.20 21.48
CA ARG A 110 -5.69 -3.92 22.74
C ARG A 110 -5.29 -2.86 23.75
N GLU A 111 -6.24 -2.42 24.58
CA GLU A 111 -6.01 -1.63 25.77
C GLU A 111 -5.25 -2.53 26.77
N ASN A 112 -4.06 -3.00 26.40
CA ASN A 112 -3.06 -3.47 27.34
C ASN A 112 -2.32 -2.24 27.85
N ARG A 113 -3.06 -1.21 28.27
CA ARG A 113 -2.49 -0.31 29.26
C ARG A 113 -2.49 -1.11 30.55
N PRO A 114 -1.33 -1.33 31.20
CA PRO A 114 -1.37 -1.80 32.58
C PRO A 114 -2.26 -0.81 33.33
N ASP A 115 -3.31 -1.31 33.96
CA ASP A 115 -4.41 -0.59 34.62
C ASP A 115 -3.97 0.17 35.88
N ASN A 116 -2.73 0.65 35.88
CA ASN A 116 -2.03 1.16 37.05
C ASN A 116 -1.36 2.52 36.80
N LEU A 117 -1.95 3.34 35.92
CA LEU A 117 -1.58 4.74 35.84
C LEU A 117 -2.33 5.52 36.92
N LEU A 118 -1.71 5.66 38.09
CA LEU A 118 -2.19 6.59 39.11
C LEU A 118 -1.73 8.00 38.71
N MET A 119 -2.64 8.82 38.18
CA MET A 119 -2.35 10.24 37.96
C MET A 119 -2.30 10.96 39.31
N LEU A 120 -1.11 11.43 39.67
CA LEU A 120 -0.86 12.20 40.89
C LEU A 120 -0.81 13.68 40.53
N ASP A 121 -1.61 14.50 41.20
CA ASP A 121 -1.55 15.95 41.08
C ASP A 121 -0.45 16.53 42.00
N THR A 122 0.05 17.73 41.70
CA THR A 122 1.15 18.38 42.43
C THR A 122 0.77 18.62 43.90
N SER A 123 -0.51 18.90 44.16
CA SER A 123 -1.08 19.06 45.51
C SER A 123 -0.85 17.83 46.40
N VAL A 124 -1.08 16.63 45.84
CA VAL A 124 -0.93 15.35 46.55
C VAL A 124 0.53 15.05 46.89
N ILE A 125 1.46 15.49 46.03
CA ILE A 125 2.90 15.35 46.25
C ILE A 125 3.37 16.27 47.37
N ILE A 126 2.91 17.53 47.37
CA ILE A 126 3.29 18.52 48.38
C ILE A 126 2.76 18.13 49.77
N ASP A 127 1.53 17.61 49.85
CA ASP A 127 0.92 17.20 51.12
C ASP A 127 1.41 15.83 51.64
N GLY A 128 2.23 15.10 50.88
CA GLY A 128 2.78 13.81 51.29
C GLY A 128 1.76 12.66 51.43
N ARG A 129 0.53 12.85 50.93
CA ARG A 129 -0.62 11.92 51.08
C ARG A 129 -0.61 10.73 50.11
N ILE A 130 0.51 10.49 49.44
CA ILE A 130 0.65 9.40 48.45
C ILE A 130 0.42 8.03 49.10
N ALA A 131 0.89 7.83 50.34
CA ALA A 131 0.71 6.57 51.07
C ALA A 131 -0.78 6.27 51.37
N ASP A 132 -1.56 7.28 51.73
CA ASP A 132 -2.99 7.14 52.01
C ASP A 132 -3.78 6.76 50.75
N LEU A 133 -3.39 7.29 49.58
CA LEU A 133 -4.02 6.95 48.30
C LEU A 133 -3.72 5.51 47.87
N ILE A 134 -2.52 5.02 48.14
CA ILE A 134 -2.15 3.62 47.87
C ILE A 134 -2.92 2.68 48.80
N ASP A 135 -3.03 3.01 50.08
CA ASP A 135 -3.72 2.16 51.06
C ASP A 135 -5.24 2.16 50.85
N ALA A 136 -5.83 3.33 50.54
CA ALA A 136 -7.23 3.44 50.15
C ALA A 136 -7.55 2.60 48.90
N ARG A 137 -6.68 2.61 47.89
CA ARG A 137 -6.85 1.78 46.69
C ARG A 137 -6.76 0.28 46.99
N ARG A 138 -5.91 -0.12 47.93
CA ARG A 138 -5.75 -1.52 48.33
C ARG A 138 -6.97 -2.09 49.06
N ARG A 139 -7.76 -1.24 49.72
CA ARG A 139 -9.00 -1.64 50.43
C ARG A 139 -10.24 -1.76 49.54
N VAL A 140 -10.22 -1.20 48.33
CA VAL A 140 -11.34 -1.22 47.38
C VAL A 140 -11.27 -2.44 46.44
N ARG A 141 -10.26 -3.31 46.62
CA ARG A 141 -10.13 -4.60 45.93
C ARG A 141 -10.43 -5.73 46.89
#